data_AF-A0A653DQG5-F1
#
_entry.id   AF-A0A653DQG5-F1
#
_cell.length_a   1.000
_cell.length_b   1.000
_cell.length_c   1.000
_cell.angle_alpha   90.00
_cell.angle_beta   90.00
_cell.angle_gamma   90.00
#
_symmetry.space_group_name_H-M   'P 1'
#
loop_
_entity.id
_entity.type
_entity.pdbx_description
1 polymer ?
#
loop_
_entity_poly.entity_id
_entity_poly.type
_entity_poly.pdbx_seq_one_letter_code
_entity_poly.pdbx_strand_id
1 'polypeptide(L)'
;MIHLPILEHIRKLLISAVIFGSAVLLMLWLPIRILKATLPQFLPYTVSLNNDTQVNELSLELLLLQVILPSLLEQSHTRVWLKSLVRNWCRVVSWILNIHSYLLGDSDGKQNSDQNAPANVAPEAGGGLGAVHQALLMMEPPTGFQPYVRPSFFAARLFGLLLCVCISLVASSLVALTLPVWLGRSVMALWLVGAPPPAPQISATNSQAEVKVHELYTAACGLYLCWVAARAVTLVLSWLPQGRAAMMDRLKQWFVLGLKTVVASTILLGVIPLLFGLLLELVVIIPLRVPIYQTPILFIWQDWALGVLYTKIACAITMMGPDWFLRNAIERAYREGIRDMNLTFIFKELAAPVIVSFGLALTVPYVCAYSIVPLFVTNLQLRNFIARRLYPFMLLVGGIAVVVHFQIRQFRKLYEHIKNDKYLVGQRLVNYDHRKSKTPQVQAAAT
;
A
#
# COMPACT_ATOMS: atom_id res chain seq x y z
N MET A 1 -16.63 -7.61 34.98
CA MET A 1 -16.58 -7.91 36.43
C MET A 1 -15.36 -8.80 36.65
N ILE A 2 -14.38 -8.34 37.44
CA ILE A 2 -13.12 -9.07 37.66
C ILE A 2 -13.40 -10.14 38.72
N HIS A 3 -13.66 -11.37 38.28
CA HIS A 3 -14.03 -12.49 39.15
C HIS A 3 -12.84 -13.31 39.68
N LEU A 4 -11.59 -12.85 39.51
CA LEU A 4 -10.41 -13.57 39.99
C LEU A 4 -9.52 -12.68 40.88
N PRO A 5 -8.83 -13.26 41.88
CA PRO A 5 -7.94 -12.52 42.77
C PRO A 5 -6.81 -11.83 41.99
N ILE A 6 -6.42 -10.63 42.44
CA ILE A 6 -5.37 -9.80 41.82
C ILE A 6 -4.04 -10.56 41.68
N LEU A 7 -3.72 -11.42 42.66
CA LEU A 7 -2.53 -12.27 42.65
C LEU A 7 -2.49 -13.24 41.45
N GLU A 8 -3.63 -13.77 41.00
CA GLU A 8 -3.66 -14.64 39.83
C GLU A 8 -3.46 -13.87 38.53
N HIS A 9 -3.95 -12.64 38.46
CA HIS A 9 -3.69 -11.74 37.34
C HIS A 9 -2.21 -11.38 37.24
N ILE A 10 -1.59 -11.02 38.37
CA ILE A 10 -0.14 -10.71 38.43
C ILE A 10 0.68 -11.94 38.02
N ARG A 11 0.33 -13.13 38.51
CA ARG A 11 1.01 -14.38 38.13
C ARG A 11 0.90 -14.67 36.63
N LYS A 12 -0.30 -14.52 36.05
CA LYS A 12 -0.52 -14.69 34.61
C LYS A 12 0.26 -13.66 33.80
N LEU A 13 0.32 -12.40 34.26
CA LEU A 13 1.10 -11.33 33.63
C LEU A 13 2.59 -11.66 33.65
N LEU A 14 3.14 -12.05 34.80
CA LEU A 14 4.55 -12.44 34.92
C LEU A 14 4.90 -13.63 34.01
N ILE A 15 4.05 -14.66 33.96
CA ILE A 15 4.26 -15.81 33.06
C ILE A 15 4.23 -15.36 31.60
N SER A 16 3.26 -14.54 31.21
CA SER A 16 3.18 -14.00 29.85
C SER A 16 4.40 -13.13 29.50
N ALA A 17 4.90 -12.33 30.44
CA ALA A 17 6.07 -11.49 30.25
C ALA A 17 7.34 -12.32 30.07
N VAL A 18 7.52 -13.40 30.85
CA VAL A 18 8.65 -14.32 30.70
C VAL A 18 8.59 -15.08 29.37
N ILE A 19 7.41 -15.57 28.98
CA ILE A 19 7.22 -16.25 27.69
C ILE A 19 7.51 -15.29 26.53
N PHE A 20 6.99 -14.07 26.59
CA PHE A 20 7.23 -13.07 25.55
C PHE A 20 8.71 -12.63 25.51
N GLY A 21 9.33 -12.36 26.65
CA GLY A 21 10.74 -11.98 26.74
C GLY A 21 11.68 -13.07 26.25
N SER A 22 11.43 -14.33 26.62
CA SER A 22 12.20 -15.47 26.11
C SER A 22 11.99 -15.70 24.61
N ALA A 23 10.77 -15.53 24.10
CA ALA A 23 10.50 -15.58 22.66
C ALA A 23 11.25 -14.49 21.88
N VAL A 24 11.29 -13.25 22.38
CA VAL A 24 12.06 -12.14 21.79
C VAL A 24 13.56 -12.44 21.77
N LEU A 25 14.11 -12.97 22.87
CA LEU A 25 15.52 -13.39 22.93
C LEU A 25 15.84 -14.49 21.91
N LEU A 26 14.95 -15.47 21.74
CA LEU A 26 15.11 -16.53 20.74
C LEU A 26 14.89 -16.05 19.30
N MET A 27 14.01 -15.07 19.07
CA MET A 27 13.72 -14.53 17.73
C MET A 27 14.76 -13.51 17.25
N LEU A 28 15.39 -12.74 18.14
CA LEU A 28 16.28 -11.65 17.77
C LEU A 28 17.71 -11.86 18.27
N TRP A 29 17.90 -11.97 19.58
CA TRP A 29 19.25 -11.98 20.15
C TRP A 29 20.08 -13.19 19.72
N LEU A 30 19.49 -14.38 19.81
CA LEU A 30 20.20 -15.62 19.50
C LEU A 30 20.54 -15.73 17.99
N PRO A 31 19.62 -15.46 17.04
CA PRO A 31 19.93 -15.42 15.61
C PRO A 31 20.99 -14.38 15.24
N ILE A 32 20.96 -13.18 15.83
CA ILE A 32 21.99 -12.15 15.58
C ILE A 32 23.36 -12.65 16.05
N ARG A 33 23.43 -13.32 17.19
CA ARG A 33 24.68 -13.89 17.70
C ARG A 33 25.20 -15.03 16.82
N ILE A 34 24.32 -15.92 16.35
CA ILE A 34 24.66 -16.96 15.37
C ILE A 34 25.17 -16.32 14.08
N LEU A 35 24.51 -15.27 13.60
CA LEU A 35 24.89 -14.58 12.36
C LEU A 35 26.27 -13.93 12.49
N LYS A 36 26.54 -13.26 13.61
CA LYS A 36 27.87 -12.68 13.90
C LYS A 36 28.97 -13.73 13.94
N ALA A 37 28.67 -14.93 14.42
CA ALA A 37 29.63 -16.03 14.50
C ALA A 37 29.85 -16.74 13.14
N THR A 38 28.79 -16.90 12.34
CA THR A 38 28.82 -17.67 11.09
C THR A 38 29.18 -16.82 9.87
N LEU A 39 28.76 -15.55 9.82
CA LEU A 39 28.95 -14.64 8.70
C LEU A 39 29.39 -13.25 9.19
N PRO A 40 30.65 -13.09 9.66
CA PRO A 40 31.15 -11.82 10.18
C PRO A 40 31.20 -10.70 9.13
N GLN A 41 31.26 -11.04 7.83
CA GLN A 41 31.19 -10.08 6.71
C GLN A 41 29.76 -9.63 6.37
N PHE A 42 28.72 -10.25 6.92
CA PHE A 42 27.33 -9.88 6.61
C PHE A 42 26.86 -8.65 7.40
N LEU A 43 27.55 -8.32 8.49
CA LEU A 43 27.33 -7.16 9.35
C LEU A 43 28.53 -6.21 9.22
N PRO A 44 28.38 -4.88 9.26
CA PRO A 44 27.25 -4.14 9.84
C PRO A 44 26.13 -3.78 8.85
N TYR A 45 24.90 -3.72 9.36
CA TYR A 45 23.80 -3.05 8.65
C TYR A 45 24.08 -1.55 8.65
N THR A 46 24.66 -1.02 7.58
CA THR A 46 24.98 0.39 7.45
C THR A 46 23.71 1.19 7.17
N VAL A 47 23.11 1.74 8.23
CA VAL A 47 22.13 2.84 8.15
C VAL A 47 22.93 4.14 8.32
N SER A 48 23.64 4.55 7.27
CA SER A 48 24.29 5.86 7.27
C SER A 48 23.26 6.90 6.84
N LEU A 49 22.65 7.58 7.81
CA LEU A 49 21.97 8.86 7.58
C LEU A 49 23.05 9.90 7.33
N ASN A 50 23.34 10.21 6.06
CA ASN A 50 24.32 11.25 5.74
C ASN A 50 23.61 12.61 5.77
N ASN A 51 24.05 13.51 6.66
CA ASN A 51 23.40 14.79 6.95
C ASN A 51 23.24 15.71 5.71
N ASP A 52 24.09 15.58 4.69
CA ASP A 52 24.08 16.46 3.52
C ASP A 52 22.99 16.10 2.48
N THR A 53 22.37 14.92 2.60
CA THR A 53 21.30 14.43 1.70
C THR A 53 20.02 14.07 2.45
N GLN A 54 19.77 14.69 3.60
CA GLN A 54 18.65 14.35 4.49
C GLN A 54 17.27 14.38 3.79
N VAL A 55 16.99 15.39 2.95
CA VAL A 55 15.71 15.48 2.22
C VAL A 55 15.58 14.38 1.16
N ASN A 56 16.69 14.01 0.52
CA ASN A 56 16.72 12.98 -0.51
C ASN A 56 16.46 11.59 0.12
N GLU A 57 17.17 11.26 1.20
CA GLU A 57 16.99 10.01 1.94
C GLU A 57 15.58 9.90 2.54
N LEU A 58 15.08 10.97 3.17
CA LEU A 58 13.73 10.99 3.74
C LEU A 58 12.63 10.77 2.68
N SER A 59 12.76 11.36 1.49
CA SER A 59 11.75 11.18 0.43
C SER A 59 11.63 9.72 -0.03
N LEU A 60 12.77 9.04 -0.13
CA LEU A 60 12.86 7.66 -0.57
C LEU A 60 12.43 6.70 0.56
N GLU A 61 12.82 6.97 1.81
CA GLU A 61 12.35 6.24 3.00
C GLU A 61 10.85 6.38 3.20
N LEU A 62 10.26 7.56 2.95
CA LEU A 62 8.82 7.77 3.02
C LEU A 62 8.07 7.03 1.92
N LEU A 63 8.60 7.00 0.70
CA LEU A 63 8.04 6.19 -0.39
C LEU A 63 8.12 4.69 -0.02
N LEU A 64 9.26 4.26 0.49
CA LEU A 64 9.48 2.90 0.96
C LEU A 64 8.48 2.55 2.08
N LEU A 65 8.33 3.39 3.09
CA LEU A 65 7.37 3.16 4.17
C LEU A 65 5.93 3.16 3.64
N GLN A 66 5.60 4.04 2.70
CA GLN A 66 4.26 4.14 2.14
C GLN A 66 3.89 3.00 1.19
N VAL A 67 4.85 2.38 0.52
CA VAL A 67 4.60 1.26 -0.40
C VAL A 67 4.77 -0.07 0.35
N ILE A 68 5.84 -0.22 1.11
CA ILE A 68 6.18 -1.47 1.81
C ILE A 68 5.27 -1.72 2.99
N LEU A 69 5.07 -0.73 3.87
CA LEU A 69 4.31 -0.97 5.10
C LEU A 69 2.87 -1.41 4.82
N PRO A 70 2.10 -0.76 3.91
CA PRO A 70 0.78 -1.24 3.54
C PRO A 70 0.82 -2.59 2.82
N SER A 71 1.78 -2.80 1.91
CA SER A 71 1.89 -4.10 1.22
C SER A 71 2.15 -5.27 2.17
N LEU A 72 2.88 -5.05 3.27
CA LEU A 72 3.13 -6.06 4.30
C LEU A 72 1.92 -6.24 5.24
N LEU A 73 1.20 -5.17 5.57
CA LEU A 73 0.08 -5.20 6.51
C LEU A 73 -1.27 -5.59 5.89
N GLU A 74 -1.51 -5.23 4.63
CA GLU A 74 -2.80 -5.42 3.94
C GLU A 74 -2.98 -6.85 3.37
N GLN A 75 -1.94 -7.69 3.44
CA GLN A 75 -2.01 -9.06 2.96
C GLN A 75 -2.68 -10.00 3.97
N SER A 76 -4.01 -10.03 3.98
CA SER A 76 -4.82 -11.07 4.62
C SER A 76 -4.36 -12.51 4.27
N HIS A 77 -3.75 -12.70 3.10
CA HIS A 77 -3.19 -13.97 2.65
C HIS A 77 -1.98 -14.46 3.47
N THR A 78 -1.12 -13.58 4.02
CA THR A 78 0.01 -14.03 4.84
C THR A 78 -0.47 -14.73 6.10
N ARG A 79 -1.58 -14.26 6.68
CA ARG A 79 -2.24 -14.90 7.82
C ARG A 79 -2.73 -16.30 7.47
N VAL A 80 -3.35 -16.49 6.31
CA VAL A 80 -3.81 -17.82 5.85
C VAL A 80 -2.62 -18.74 5.62
N TRP A 81 -1.57 -18.23 4.97
CA TRP A 81 -0.36 -19.00 4.67
C TRP A 81 0.39 -19.40 5.94
N LEU A 82 0.52 -18.48 6.90
CA LEU A 82 1.11 -18.73 8.21
C LEU A 82 0.30 -19.77 8.98
N LYS A 83 -1.04 -19.67 9.01
CA LYS A 83 -1.89 -20.69 9.63
C LYS A 83 -1.69 -22.06 9.00
N SER A 84 -1.62 -22.14 7.67
CA SER A 84 -1.36 -23.40 6.96
C SER A 84 0.03 -23.96 7.27
N LEU A 85 1.06 -23.10 7.31
CA LEU A 85 2.43 -23.47 7.62
C LEU A 85 2.54 -24.01 9.05
N VAL A 86 1.98 -23.29 10.03
CA VAL A 86 1.96 -23.72 11.43
C VAL A 86 1.17 -25.02 11.58
N ARG A 87 0.02 -25.17 10.91
CA ARG A 87 -0.76 -26.42 10.94
C ARG A 87 0.03 -27.60 10.37
N ASN A 88 0.74 -27.41 9.27
CA ASN A 88 1.57 -28.45 8.67
C ASN A 88 2.78 -28.79 9.56
N TRP A 89 3.43 -27.79 10.14
CA TRP A 89 4.50 -27.98 11.11
C TRP A 89 4.01 -28.77 12.32
N CYS A 90 2.84 -28.41 12.88
CA CYS A 90 2.21 -29.12 13.98
C CYS A 90 1.95 -30.59 13.62
N ARG A 91 1.43 -30.88 12.41
CA ARG A 91 1.24 -32.27 11.95
C ARG A 91 2.55 -33.04 11.90
N VAL A 92 3.59 -32.47 11.29
CA VAL A 92 4.91 -33.12 11.14
C VAL A 92 5.56 -33.39 12.49
N VAL A 93 5.62 -32.39 13.37
CA VAL A 93 6.21 -32.53 14.71
C VAL A 93 5.41 -33.49 15.57
N SER A 94 4.08 -33.42 15.48
CA SER A 94 3.20 -34.31 16.21
C SER A 94 3.31 -35.77 15.75
N TRP A 95 3.58 -35.99 14.45
CA TRP A 95 3.88 -37.31 13.91
C TRP A 95 5.26 -37.82 14.37
N ILE A 96 6.30 -37.00 14.30
CA ILE A 96 7.68 -37.34 14.73
C ILE A 96 7.71 -37.72 16.21
N LEU A 97 7.03 -36.97 17.08
CA LEU A 97 7.01 -37.25 18.52
C LEU A 97 5.86 -38.20 18.93
N ASN A 98 5.01 -38.59 17.99
CA ASN A 98 3.82 -39.42 18.20
C ASN A 98 2.95 -38.87 19.36
N ILE A 99 2.60 -37.57 19.26
CA ILE A 99 1.76 -36.79 20.20
C ILE A 99 0.50 -36.26 19.47
N HIS A 100 0.03 -36.98 18.44
CA HIS A 100 -1.08 -36.55 17.55
C HIS A 100 -2.36 -36.20 18.32
N SER A 101 -2.79 -37.11 19.19
CA SER A 101 -4.00 -36.97 20.02
C SER A 101 -3.96 -35.74 20.94
N TYR A 102 -2.79 -35.36 21.46
CA TYR A 102 -2.67 -34.24 22.41
C TYR A 102 -2.59 -32.86 21.73
N LEU A 103 -1.98 -32.76 20.55
CA LEU A 103 -1.77 -31.46 19.89
C LEU A 103 -2.83 -31.10 18.85
N LEU A 104 -3.41 -32.09 18.16
CA LEU A 104 -4.42 -31.88 17.13
C LEU A 104 -5.85 -32.27 17.58
N GLY A 105 -5.98 -32.99 18.69
CA GLY A 105 -7.20 -33.68 19.09
C GLY A 105 -7.47 -34.88 18.18
N ASP A 106 -8.21 -35.87 18.68
CA ASP A 106 -8.64 -36.97 17.82
C ASP A 106 -9.78 -36.50 16.91
N SER A 107 -9.64 -36.72 15.61
CA SER A 107 -10.60 -36.22 14.61
C SER A 107 -11.95 -36.96 14.68
N ASP A 108 -11.95 -38.13 15.30
CA ASP A 108 -13.03 -39.10 15.24
C ASP A 108 -14.19 -38.81 16.22
N GLY A 109 -14.01 -37.86 17.16
CA GLY A 109 -15.03 -37.53 18.16
C GLY A 109 -16.01 -36.40 17.78
N LYS A 110 -15.75 -35.66 16.68
CA LYS A 110 -16.57 -34.50 16.31
C LYS A 110 -17.80 -34.81 15.48
N GLN A 111 -17.95 -36.02 14.93
CA GLN A 111 -19.16 -36.37 14.18
C GLN A 111 -20.35 -36.83 15.04
N ASN A 112 -20.12 -37.28 16.29
CA ASN A 112 -21.19 -37.81 17.14
C ASN A 112 -21.68 -36.85 18.24
N SER A 113 -21.04 -35.70 18.44
CA SER A 113 -21.41 -34.78 19.53
C SER A 113 -22.30 -33.60 19.10
N ASP A 114 -22.41 -33.34 17.80
CA ASP A 114 -23.16 -32.19 17.25
C ASP A 114 -24.67 -32.48 17.03
N GLN A 115 -25.18 -33.65 17.42
CA GLN A 115 -26.61 -33.98 17.30
C GLN A 115 -27.46 -33.65 18.54
N ASN A 116 -26.87 -33.24 19.68
CA ASN A 116 -27.62 -33.00 20.92
C ASN A 116 -27.29 -31.68 21.65
N ALA A 117 -26.74 -30.67 20.98
CA ALA A 117 -26.65 -29.33 21.55
C ALA A 117 -27.86 -28.49 21.13
N PRO A 118 -28.61 -27.84 22.06
CA PRO A 118 -29.71 -26.96 21.67
C PRO A 118 -29.16 -25.80 20.84
N ALA A 119 -29.72 -25.65 19.65
CA ALA A 119 -29.44 -24.56 18.72
C ALA A 119 -29.70 -23.22 19.41
N ASN A 120 -28.65 -22.55 19.89
CA ASN A 120 -28.76 -21.21 20.43
C ASN A 120 -27.74 -20.27 19.77
N VAL A 121 -28.34 -19.38 18.95
CA VAL A 121 -27.89 -18.06 18.53
C VAL A 121 -26.66 -18.01 17.60
N ALA A 122 -26.95 -18.12 16.30
CA ALA A 122 -26.09 -17.55 15.27
C ALA A 122 -25.98 -16.03 15.48
N PRO A 123 -24.78 -15.41 15.41
CA PRO A 123 -24.68 -13.97 15.44
C PRO A 123 -25.20 -13.41 14.11
N GLU A 124 -26.18 -12.51 14.22
CA GLU A 124 -26.71 -11.75 13.10
C GLU A 124 -25.57 -11.09 12.30
N ALA A 125 -25.61 -11.28 10.99
CA ALA A 125 -24.71 -10.67 10.01
C ALA A 125 -24.98 -9.15 9.89
N GLY A 126 -24.62 -8.38 10.91
CA GLY A 126 -24.79 -6.92 10.94
C GLY A 126 -23.92 -6.15 11.92
N GLY A 127 -23.19 -6.81 12.83
CA GLY A 127 -22.35 -6.13 13.81
C GLY A 127 -20.99 -5.74 13.25
N GLY A 128 -20.70 -4.43 13.16
CA GLY A 128 -19.37 -3.91 12.80
C GLY A 128 -18.24 -4.37 13.73
N LEU A 129 -17.01 -3.88 13.52
CA LEU A 129 -15.78 -4.31 14.22
C LEU A 129 -15.92 -4.49 15.74
N GLY A 130 -16.81 -3.73 16.40
CA GLY A 130 -17.13 -3.86 17.83
C GLY A 130 -17.77 -5.21 18.22
N ALA A 131 -18.66 -5.79 17.41
CA ALA A 131 -19.27 -7.09 17.68
C ALA A 131 -18.26 -8.24 17.52
N VAL A 132 -17.34 -8.11 16.55
CA VAL A 132 -16.21 -9.04 16.39
C VAL A 132 -15.23 -8.93 17.55
N HIS A 133 -14.95 -7.71 18.04
CA HIS A 133 -14.10 -7.49 19.20
C HIS A 133 -14.74 -8.04 20.49
N GLN A 134 -16.06 -7.88 20.64
CA GLN A 134 -16.82 -8.44 21.76
C GLN A 134 -16.89 -9.98 21.69
N ALA A 135 -16.99 -10.56 20.49
CA ALA A 135 -16.88 -12.01 20.28
C ALA A 135 -15.46 -12.54 20.55
N LEU A 136 -14.41 -11.75 20.31
CA LEU A 136 -13.02 -12.12 20.61
C LEU A 136 -12.73 -12.07 22.12
N LEU A 137 -13.35 -11.13 22.84
CA LEU A 137 -13.32 -11.09 24.30
C LEU A 137 -14.15 -12.21 24.95
N MET A 138 -15.17 -12.72 24.26
CA MET A 138 -16.02 -13.84 24.69
C MET A 138 -15.53 -15.22 24.21
N MET A 139 -14.48 -15.31 23.38
CA MET A 139 -13.76 -16.56 23.15
C MET A 139 -12.96 -16.90 24.40
N GLU A 140 -13.65 -17.33 25.46
CA GLU A 140 -13.03 -18.20 26.45
C GLU A 140 -12.45 -19.41 25.68
N PRO A 141 -11.15 -19.71 25.80
CA PRO A 141 -10.59 -20.91 25.20
C PRO A 141 -11.43 -22.09 25.71
N PRO A 142 -11.76 -23.10 24.89
CA PRO A 142 -12.54 -24.23 25.36
C PRO A 142 -11.78 -24.89 26.52
N THR A 143 -12.20 -24.59 27.75
CA THR A 143 -11.68 -25.13 29.01
C THR A 143 -12.28 -26.51 29.29
N GLY A 144 -12.78 -27.19 28.25
CA GLY A 144 -13.15 -28.58 28.30
C GLY A 144 -11.90 -29.46 28.27
N PHE A 145 -11.75 -30.34 29.25
CA PHE A 145 -10.77 -31.40 29.22
C PHE A 145 -11.02 -32.27 27.98
N GLN A 146 -10.16 -32.15 26.96
CA GLN A 146 -10.18 -33.07 25.83
C GLN A 146 -9.45 -34.36 26.26
N PRO A 147 -10.13 -35.52 26.23
CA PRO A 147 -9.46 -36.78 26.53
C PRO A 147 -8.35 -37.01 25.50
N TYR A 148 -7.12 -37.16 25.99
CA TYR A 148 -5.95 -37.45 25.15
C TYR A 148 -5.34 -38.79 25.56
N VAL A 149 -4.82 -39.53 24.59
CA VAL A 149 -4.09 -40.77 24.85
C VAL A 149 -2.68 -40.40 25.31
N ARG A 150 -2.27 -40.87 26.50
CA ARG A 150 -0.93 -40.63 27.06
C ARG A 150 0.05 -41.70 26.54
N PRO A 151 0.97 -41.37 25.62
CA PRO A 151 1.99 -42.32 25.16
C PRO A 151 3.09 -42.55 26.20
N SER A 152 3.90 -43.59 25.98
CA SER A 152 5.11 -43.86 26.78
C SER A 152 6.11 -42.69 26.68
N PHE A 153 6.77 -42.37 27.80
CA PHE A 153 7.70 -41.23 27.94
C PHE A 153 7.10 -39.85 27.57
N PHE A 154 5.84 -39.61 27.94
CA PHE A 154 5.12 -38.36 27.64
C PHE A 154 5.90 -37.07 28.01
N ALA A 155 6.53 -37.03 29.19
CA ALA A 155 7.28 -35.86 29.65
C ALA A 155 8.53 -35.58 28.78
N ALA A 156 9.26 -36.62 28.39
CA ALA A 156 10.42 -36.49 27.49
C ALA A 156 10.00 -36.00 26.10
N ARG A 157 8.85 -36.49 25.60
CA ARG A 157 8.28 -36.03 24.33
C ARG A 157 7.80 -34.59 24.40
N LEU A 158 7.22 -34.15 25.52
CA LEU A 158 6.84 -32.74 25.71
C LEU A 158 8.07 -31.82 25.75
N PHE A 159 9.15 -32.25 26.42
CA PHE A 159 10.42 -31.53 26.39
C PHE A 159 11.01 -31.47 24.97
N GLY A 160 10.95 -32.59 24.23
CA GLY A 160 11.32 -32.64 22.82
C GLY A 160 10.50 -31.68 21.96
N LEU A 161 9.19 -31.56 22.22
CA LEU A 161 8.34 -30.60 21.52
C LEU A 161 8.76 -29.16 21.79
N LEU A 162 9.03 -28.81 23.05
CA LEU A 162 9.51 -27.47 23.42
C LEU A 162 10.84 -27.16 22.72
N LEU A 163 11.76 -28.12 22.68
CA LEU A 163 13.03 -27.98 21.99
C LEU A 163 12.85 -27.83 20.48
N CYS A 164 11.94 -28.58 19.85
CA CYS A 164 11.57 -28.41 18.45
C CYS A 164 10.96 -27.02 18.16
N VAL A 165 10.12 -26.49 19.05
CA VAL A 165 9.59 -25.12 18.95
C VAL A 165 10.75 -24.12 18.98
N CYS A 166 11.66 -24.23 19.95
CA CYS A 166 12.80 -23.33 20.06
C CYS A 166 13.69 -23.37 18.81
N ILE A 167 14.05 -24.57 18.34
CA ILE A 167 14.91 -24.73 17.14
C ILE A 167 14.22 -24.18 15.89
N SER A 168 12.96 -24.54 15.66
CA SER A 168 12.21 -24.07 14.48
C SER A 168 12.01 -22.55 14.50
N LEU A 169 11.78 -21.97 15.67
CA LEU A 169 11.65 -20.53 15.83
C LEU A 169 12.97 -19.81 15.53
N VAL A 170 14.10 -20.28 16.07
CA VAL A 170 15.45 -19.75 15.77
C VAL A 170 15.80 -19.92 14.28
N ALA A 171 15.50 -21.07 13.68
CA ALA A 171 15.76 -21.31 12.27
C ALA A 171 14.91 -20.38 11.38
N SER A 172 13.61 -20.25 11.69
CA SER A 172 12.70 -19.37 10.94
C SER A 172 13.09 -17.89 11.03
N SER A 173 13.54 -17.43 12.19
CA SER A 173 14.01 -16.06 12.37
C SER A 173 15.35 -15.82 11.68
N LEU A 174 16.28 -16.77 11.71
CA LEU A 174 17.53 -16.68 10.97
C LEU A 174 17.28 -16.57 9.46
N VAL A 175 16.37 -17.39 8.91
CA VAL A 175 15.97 -17.31 7.50
C VAL A 175 15.31 -15.96 7.19
N ALA A 176 14.39 -15.49 8.03
CA ALA A 176 13.71 -14.21 7.83
C ALA A 176 14.66 -13.00 7.85
N LEU A 177 15.73 -13.04 8.64
CA LEU A 177 16.72 -11.97 8.71
C LEU A 177 17.78 -12.04 7.61
N THR A 178 18.17 -13.24 7.17
CA THR A 178 19.30 -13.42 6.23
C THR A 178 18.85 -13.50 4.78
N LEU A 179 17.77 -14.22 4.49
CA LEU A 179 17.35 -14.54 3.12
C LEU A 179 16.96 -13.27 2.33
N PRO A 180 16.17 -12.33 2.87
CA PRO A 180 15.88 -11.08 2.18
C PRO A 180 17.14 -10.29 1.87
N VAL A 181 17.99 -10.04 2.87
CA VAL A 181 19.20 -9.22 2.69
C VAL A 181 20.16 -9.87 1.69
N TRP A 182 20.33 -11.19 1.74
CA TRP A 182 21.20 -11.91 0.81
C TRP A 182 20.70 -11.84 -0.65
N LEU A 183 19.40 -12.05 -0.87
CA LEU A 183 18.80 -11.90 -2.21
C LEU A 183 18.89 -10.45 -2.68
N GLY A 184 18.63 -9.49 -1.81
CA GLY A 184 18.75 -8.06 -2.11
C GLY A 184 20.15 -7.68 -2.55
N ARG A 185 21.20 -8.10 -1.82
CA ARG A 185 22.60 -7.82 -2.16
C ARG A 185 22.97 -8.44 -3.51
N SER A 186 22.53 -9.67 -3.76
CA SER A 186 22.79 -10.39 -5.01
C SER A 186 22.18 -9.66 -6.21
N VAL A 187 20.94 -9.16 -6.09
CA VAL A 187 20.28 -8.42 -7.16
C VAL A 187 20.89 -7.04 -7.36
N MET A 188 21.21 -6.31 -6.29
CA MET A 188 21.86 -5.01 -6.40
C MET A 188 23.25 -5.12 -7.02
N ALA A 189 24.03 -6.14 -6.67
CA ALA A 189 25.31 -6.42 -7.29
C ALA A 189 25.17 -6.70 -8.80
N LEU A 190 24.17 -7.48 -9.20
CA LEU A 190 23.91 -7.77 -10.62
C LEU A 190 23.45 -6.52 -11.39
N TRP A 191 22.67 -5.64 -10.76
CA TRP A 191 22.19 -4.40 -11.36
C TRP A 191 23.29 -3.35 -11.50
N LEU A 192 24.16 -3.20 -10.49
CA LEU A 192 25.31 -2.28 -10.51
C LEU A 192 26.39 -2.68 -11.53
N VAL A 193 26.53 -3.97 -11.86
CA VAL A 193 27.45 -4.45 -12.91
C VAL A 193 26.92 -4.15 -14.32
N GLY A 194 25.61 -3.91 -14.49
CA GLY A 194 24.97 -3.63 -15.78
C GLY A 194 24.75 -2.15 -16.12
N ALA A 195 24.98 -1.23 -15.18
CA ALA A 195 24.81 0.21 -15.39
C ALA A 195 26.17 0.90 -15.64
N PRO A 196 26.28 1.85 -16.59
CA PRO A 196 27.44 2.74 -16.63
C PRO A 196 27.52 3.47 -15.29
N PRO A 197 28.70 3.58 -14.66
CA PRO A 197 28.83 4.24 -13.37
C PRO A 197 28.28 5.67 -13.47
N PRO A 198 27.35 6.09 -12.59
CA PRO A 198 27.08 7.52 -12.43
C PRO A 198 28.40 8.19 -12.06
N ALA A 199 28.72 9.30 -12.73
CA ALA A 199 29.99 9.98 -12.64
C ALA A 199 30.53 10.03 -11.20
N PRO A 200 31.83 9.75 -10.98
CA PRO A 200 32.40 9.63 -9.64
C PRO A 200 32.20 10.93 -8.87
N GLN A 201 31.44 10.87 -7.78
CA GLN A 201 31.52 11.90 -6.74
C GLN A 201 32.85 11.69 -6.02
N ILE A 202 33.86 12.46 -6.44
CA ILE A 202 35.21 12.44 -5.92
C ILE A 202 35.16 12.80 -4.43
N SER A 203 35.26 11.82 -3.55
CA SER A 203 35.71 12.01 -2.17
C SER A 203 37.15 11.51 -2.11
N ALA A 204 38.09 12.44 -2.30
CA ALA A 204 39.51 12.16 -2.27
C ALA A 204 39.98 11.95 -0.83
N THR A 205 39.86 10.72 -0.31
CA THR A 205 40.77 10.18 0.72
C THR A 205 40.61 8.67 0.83
N ASN A 206 41.57 7.94 0.25
CA ASN A 206 41.93 6.54 0.52
C ASN A 206 40.84 5.63 1.13
N SER A 207 40.00 5.05 0.29
CA SER A 207 39.46 3.69 0.40
C SER A 207 38.45 3.51 -0.73
N GLN A 208 38.26 2.26 -1.15
CA GLN A 208 37.47 1.82 -2.29
C GLN A 208 36.18 2.65 -2.49
N ALA A 209 35.92 3.02 -3.75
CA ALA A 209 34.67 3.64 -4.17
C ALA A 209 33.51 2.63 -4.02
N GLU A 210 33.11 2.35 -2.78
CA GLU A 210 31.88 1.65 -2.48
C GLU A 210 30.74 2.65 -2.66
N VAL A 211 29.95 2.43 -3.71
CA VAL A 211 28.59 2.93 -3.77
C VAL A 211 27.88 2.35 -2.55
N LYS A 212 27.75 3.16 -1.48
CA LYS A 212 27.07 2.75 -0.24
C LYS A 212 25.58 2.57 -0.55
N VAL A 213 25.19 1.36 -0.90
CA VAL A 213 23.79 0.97 -1.03
C VAL A 213 23.21 0.86 0.38
N HIS A 214 22.16 1.63 0.71
CA HIS A 214 21.54 1.51 2.03
C HIS A 214 20.93 0.11 2.20
N GLU A 215 21.27 -0.52 3.32
CA GLU A 215 20.83 -1.87 3.66
C GLU A 215 19.31 -1.99 3.80
N LEU A 216 18.61 -0.88 4.09
CA LEU A 216 17.14 -0.83 4.11
C LEU A 216 16.55 -1.10 2.73
N TYR A 217 17.11 -0.52 1.67
CA TYR A 217 16.65 -0.73 0.29
C TYR A 217 16.94 -2.15 -0.17
N THR A 218 18.12 -2.65 0.18
CA THR A 218 18.55 -4.02 -0.11
C THR A 218 17.64 -5.04 0.58
N ALA A 219 17.36 -4.85 1.87
CA ALA A 219 16.46 -5.72 2.63
C ALA A 219 15.02 -5.68 2.09
N ALA A 220 14.53 -4.49 1.75
CA ALA A 220 13.22 -4.29 1.14
C ALA A 220 13.08 -4.98 -0.21
N CYS A 221 14.02 -4.73 -1.12
CA CYS A 221 14.06 -5.37 -2.45
C CYS A 221 14.10 -6.89 -2.32
N GLY A 222 14.98 -7.38 -1.45
CA GLY A 222 15.10 -8.79 -1.13
C GLY A 222 13.83 -9.42 -0.59
N LEU A 223 13.15 -8.74 0.35
CA LEU A 223 11.90 -9.21 0.92
C LEU A 223 10.80 -9.35 -0.15
N TYR A 224 10.70 -8.38 -1.06
CA TYR A 224 9.78 -8.47 -2.20
C TYR A 224 10.12 -9.62 -3.12
N LEU A 225 11.40 -9.86 -3.43
CA LEU A 225 11.82 -10.98 -4.25
C LEU A 225 11.48 -12.32 -3.60
N CYS A 226 11.72 -12.47 -2.30
CA CYS A 226 11.29 -13.64 -1.53
C CYS A 226 9.79 -13.88 -1.69
N TRP A 227 9.01 -12.81 -1.57
CA TRP A 227 7.57 -12.87 -1.62
C TRP A 227 7.04 -13.23 -3.02
N VAL A 228 7.58 -12.59 -4.06
CA VAL A 228 7.25 -12.89 -5.46
C VAL A 228 7.65 -14.33 -5.79
N ALA A 229 8.81 -14.80 -5.34
CA ALA A 229 9.24 -16.18 -5.53
C ALA A 229 8.29 -17.18 -4.83
N ALA A 230 7.91 -16.92 -3.58
CA ALA A 230 6.94 -17.76 -2.86
C ALA A 230 5.57 -17.79 -3.58
N ARG A 231 5.10 -16.65 -4.08
CA ARG A 231 3.87 -16.58 -4.90
C ARG A 231 4.01 -17.32 -6.23
N ALA A 232 5.14 -17.18 -6.92
CA ALA A 232 5.39 -17.90 -8.16
C ALA A 232 5.38 -19.42 -7.94
N VAL A 233 6.06 -19.92 -6.90
CA VAL A 233 6.07 -21.35 -6.55
C VAL A 233 4.66 -21.87 -6.26
N THR A 234 3.88 -21.15 -5.44
CA THR A 234 2.49 -21.55 -5.14
C THR A 234 1.59 -21.55 -6.38
N LEU A 235 1.75 -20.58 -7.28
CA LEU A 235 1.03 -20.55 -8.55
C LEU A 235 1.43 -21.72 -9.45
N VAL A 236 2.72 -22.00 -9.61
CA VAL A 236 3.21 -23.13 -10.42
C VAL A 236 2.70 -24.46 -9.90
N LEU A 237 2.75 -24.68 -8.58
CA LEU A 237 2.20 -25.89 -7.94
C LEU A 237 0.68 -26.03 -8.18
N SER A 238 -0.05 -24.91 -8.23
CA SER A 238 -1.49 -24.93 -8.52
C SER A 238 -1.83 -25.20 -10.00
N TRP A 239 -0.91 -24.88 -10.93
CA TRP A 239 -1.10 -25.06 -12.37
C TRP A 239 -0.67 -26.44 -12.86
N LEU A 240 0.26 -27.08 -12.15
CA LEU A 240 0.78 -28.42 -12.46
C LEU A 240 -0.32 -29.49 -12.68
N PRO A 241 -1.43 -29.54 -11.90
CA PRO A 241 -2.50 -30.52 -12.12
C PRO A 241 -3.50 -30.16 -13.25
N GLN A 242 -3.44 -28.95 -13.85
CA GLN A 242 -4.46 -28.47 -14.79
C GLN A 242 -4.16 -28.78 -16.28
N GLY A 243 -2.98 -29.33 -16.58
CA GLY A 243 -2.57 -29.69 -17.94
C GLY A 243 -1.93 -28.54 -18.75
N ARG A 244 -1.08 -28.89 -19.73
CA ARG A 244 -0.23 -27.94 -20.48
C ARG A 244 -0.99 -26.95 -21.37
N ALA A 245 -2.11 -27.37 -21.97
CA ALA A 245 -2.91 -26.51 -22.86
C ALA A 245 -3.59 -25.38 -22.08
N ALA A 246 -4.27 -25.72 -20.98
CA ALA A 246 -4.89 -24.73 -20.08
C ALA A 246 -3.85 -23.78 -19.48
N MET A 247 -2.65 -24.28 -19.13
CA MET A 247 -1.54 -23.45 -18.67
C MET A 247 -1.11 -22.42 -19.71
N MET A 248 -1.00 -22.81 -20.99
CA MET A 248 -0.62 -21.90 -22.07
C MET A 248 -1.67 -20.80 -22.29
N ASP A 249 -2.96 -21.14 -22.23
CA ASP A 249 -4.03 -20.16 -22.40
C ASP A 249 -4.08 -19.16 -21.24
N ARG A 250 -3.88 -19.65 -20.00
CA ARG A 250 -3.72 -18.76 -18.83
C ARG A 250 -2.48 -17.88 -18.99
N LEU A 251 -1.34 -18.44 -19.38
CA LEU A 251 -0.11 -17.66 -19.56
C LEU A 251 -0.30 -16.55 -20.60
N LYS A 252 -0.95 -16.83 -21.73
CA LYS A 252 -1.30 -15.82 -22.74
C LYS A 252 -2.20 -14.72 -22.17
N GLN A 253 -3.25 -15.08 -21.44
CA GLN A 253 -4.14 -14.12 -20.79
C GLN A 253 -3.39 -13.23 -19.79
N TRP A 254 -2.57 -13.83 -18.93
CA TRP A 254 -1.76 -13.12 -17.95
C TRP A 254 -0.66 -12.27 -18.58
N PHE A 255 -0.08 -12.70 -19.70
CA PHE A 255 0.91 -11.93 -20.45
C PHE A 255 0.27 -10.68 -21.07
N VAL A 256 -0.88 -10.82 -21.74
CA VAL A 256 -1.61 -9.67 -22.29
C VAL A 256 -2.05 -8.72 -21.18
N LEU A 257 -2.58 -9.26 -20.08
CA LEU A 257 -2.95 -8.48 -18.91
C LEU A 257 -1.74 -7.73 -18.34
N GLY A 258 -0.61 -8.42 -18.16
CA GLY A 258 0.64 -7.87 -17.66
C GLY A 258 1.20 -6.77 -18.56
N LEU A 259 1.15 -6.94 -19.88
CA LEU A 259 1.56 -5.89 -20.80
C LEU A 259 0.68 -4.65 -20.67
N LYS A 260 -0.65 -4.84 -20.60
CA LYS A 260 -1.58 -3.72 -20.41
C LYS A 260 -1.29 -2.99 -19.08
N THR A 261 -1.11 -3.71 -17.97
CA THR A 261 -0.85 -3.09 -16.67
C THR A 261 0.48 -2.37 -16.64
N VAL A 262 1.53 -2.89 -17.29
CA VAL A 262 2.81 -2.20 -17.42
C VAL A 262 2.63 -0.89 -18.18
N VAL A 263 1.94 -0.88 -19.32
CA VAL A 263 1.68 0.36 -20.07
C VAL A 263 0.88 1.35 -19.22
N ALA A 264 -0.23 0.94 -18.60
CA ALA A 264 -1.02 1.81 -17.74
C ALA A 264 -0.20 2.35 -16.55
N SER A 265 0.61 1.50 -15.91
CA SER A 265 1.44 1.88 -14.76
C SER A 265 2.55 2.84 -15.16
N THR A 266 3.20 2.66 -16.31
CA THR A 266 4.25 3.61 -16.77
C THR A 266 3.69 5.01 -16.97
N ILE A 267 2.46 5.11 -17.49
CA ILE A 267 1.81 6.41 -17.71
C ILE A 267 1.33 7.01 -16.38
N LEU A 268 0.60 6.23 -15.58
CA LEU A 268 -0.05 6.72 -14.36
C LEU A 268 0.90 6.88 -13.16
N LEU A 269 1.88 5.99 -12.99
CA LEU A 269 2.86 6.02 -11.88
C LEU A 269 4.23 6.55 -12.31
N GLY A 270 4.54 6.59 -13.60
CA GLY A 270 5.80 7.15 -14.11
C GLY A 270 5.63 8.58 -14.59
N VAL A 271 4.94 8.76 -15.72
CA VAL A 271 4.86 10.05 -16.43
C VAL A 271 4.14 11.11 -15.62
N ILE A 272 2.93 10.83 -15.11
CA ILE A 272 2.14 11.84 -14.37
C ILE A 272 2.88 12.31 -13.10
N PRO A 273 3.39 11.40 -12.23
CA PRO A 273 4.17 11.79 -11.06
C PRO A 273 5.43 12.58 -11.41
N LEU A 274 6.18 12.17 -12.44
CA LEU A 274 7.38 12.87 -12.85
C LEU A 274 7.08 14.30 -13.30
N LEU A 275 6.04 14.51 -14.11
CA LEU A 275 5.63 15.85 -14.54
C LEU A 275 5.18 16.71 -13.35
N PHE A 276 4.43 16.12 -12.42
CA PHE A 276 3.93 16.85 -11.26
C PHE A 276 5.04 17.20 -10.26
N GLY A 277 5.98 16.27 -10.04
CA GLY A 277 7.15 16.46 -9.21
C GLY A 277 8.06 17.57 -9.75
N LEU A 278 8.39 17.52 -11.04
CA LEU A 278 9.15 18.59 -11.71
C LEU A 278 8.43 19.94 -11.58
N LEU A 279 7.12 20.00 -11.80
CA LEU A 279 6.36 21.23 -11.66
C LEU A 279 6.52 21.84 -10.26
N LEU A 280 6.36 21.05 -9.20
CA LEU A 280 6.49 21.53 -7.83
C LEU A 280 7.93 21.89 -7.47
N GLU A 281 8.90 21.16 -8.02
CA GLU A 281 10.30 21.51 -7.82
C GLU A 281 10.62 22.89 -8.43
N LEU A 282 10.19 23.16 -9.67
CA LEU A 282 10.41 24.45 -10.32
C LEU A 282 9.63 25.61 -9.68
N VAL A 283 8.40 25.37 -9.21
CA VAL A 283 7.55 26.44 -8.64
C VAL A 283 7.90 26.75 -7.19
N VAL A 284 8.08 25.73 -6.37
CA VAL A 284 8.12 25.87 -4.91
C VAL A 284 9.54 25.62 -4.40
N ILE A 285 10.11 24.46 -4.70
CA ILE A 285 11.35 24.00 -4.06
C ILE A 285 12.53 24.83 -4.51
N ILE A 286 12.72 25.02 -5.82
CA ILE A 286 13.85 25.76 -6.36
C ILE A 286 13.87 27.17 -5.80
N PRO A 287 12.83 28.02 -5.95
CA PRO A 287 12.85 29.39 -5.42
C PRO A 287 13.12 29.50 -3.92
N LEU A 288 12.73 28.51 -3.12
CA LEU A 288 12.95 28.48 -1.67
C LEU A 288 14.35 27.97 -1.29
N ARG A 289 14.88 26.97 -2.01
CA ARG A 289 16.10 26.24 -1.63
C ARG A 289 17.37 26.91 -2.12
N VAL A 290 17.40 27.38 -3.37
CA VAL A 290 18.66 27.75 -4.03
C VAL A 290 18.86 29.28 -3.96
N PRO A 291 20.03 29.83 -3.65
CA PRO A 291 20.26 31.27 -3.80
C PRO A 291 20.30 31.68 -5.28
N ILE A 292 20.07 32.95 -5.60
CA ILE A 292 19.93 33.43 -6.99
C ILE A 292 21.21 33.21 -7.82
N TYR A 293 22.37 33.19 -7.17
CA TYR A 293 23.68 33.07 -7.81
C TYR A 293 24.13 31.61 -8.06
N GLN A 294 23.31 30.63 -7.71
CA GLN A 294 23.60 29.21 -7.91
C GLN A 294 22.60 28.57 -8.87
N THR A 295 23.08 27.64 -9.69
CA THR A 295 22.25 26.87 -10.62
C THR A 295 21.61 25.68 -9.91
N PRO A 296 20.29 25.47 -10.02
CA PRO A 296 19.64 24.28 -9.48
C PRO A 296 20.04 23.03 -10.28
N ILE A 297 20.28 21.93 -9.57
CA ILE A 297 20.49 20.60 -10.17
C ILE A 297 19.21 19.82 -9.95
N LEU A 298 18.57 19.40 -11.05
CA LEU A 298 17.35 18.59 -11.05
C LEU A 298 17.71 17.11 -10.96
N PHE A 299 17.18 16.42 -9.97
CA PHE A 299 17.41 14.99 -9.79
C PHE A 299 16.14 14.23 -10.16
N ILE A 300 16.03 13.83 -11.42
CA ILE A 300 14.80 13.25 -12.03
C ILE A 300 14.18 12.12 -11.19
N TRP A 301 14.99 11.26 -10.59
CA TRP A 301 14.49 10.17 -9.75
C TRP A 301 13.88 10.66 -8.43
N GLN A 302 14.47 11.69 -7.82
CA GLN A 302 13.95 12.34 -6.62
C GLN A 302 12.64 13.07 -6.94
N ASP A 303 12.59 13.79 -8.06
CA ASP A 303 11.41 14.53 -8.47
C ASP A 303 10.26 13.59 -8.79
N TRP A 304 10.56 12.44 -9.41
CA TRP A 304 9.60 11.36 -9.57
C TRP A 304 9.08 10.83 -8.22
N ALA A 305 9.97 10.53 -7.27
CA ALA A 305 9.58 10.00 -5.96
C ALA A 305 8.68 10.98 -5.18
N LEU A 306 9.06 12.26 -5.13
CA LEU A 306 8.23 13.32 -4.55
C LEU A 306 6.91 13.47 -5.32
N GLY A 307 6.97 13.41 -6.65
CA GLY A 307 5.82 13.40 -7.54
C GLY A 307 4.83 12.29 -7.24
N VAL A 308 5.28 11.09 -6.86
CA VAL A 308 4.40 9.96 -6.48
C VAL A 308 3.65 10.30 -5.20
N LEU A 309 4.35 10.84 -4.19
CA LEU A 309 3.71 11.29 -2.94
C LEU A 309 2.66 12.37 -3.20
N TYR A 310 3.01 13.37 -4.01
CA TYR A 310 2.08 14.46 -4.34
C TYR A 310 0.90 13.97 -5.18
N THR A 311 1.12 13.08 -6.14
CA THR A 311 0.04 12.50 -6.96
C THR A 311 -0.91 11.70 -6.08
N LYS A 312 -0.41 11.00 -5.06
CA LYS A 312 -1.27 10.31 -4.08
C LYS A 312 -2.13 11.28 -3.28
N ILE A 313 -1.55 12.38 -2.80
CA ILE A 313 -2.30 13.43 -2.07
C ILE A 313 -3.34 14.06 -3.00
N ALA A 314 -2.95 14.43 -4.22
CA ALA A 314 -3.85 14.98 -5.23
C ALA A 314 -4.99 14.01 -5.53
N CYS A 315 -4.70 12.71 -5.74
CA CYS A 315 -5.72 11.69 -5.96
C CYS A 315 -6.68 11.58 -4.77
N ALA A 316 -6.19 11.61 -3.53
CA ALA A 316 -7.03 11.58 -2.32
C ALA A 316 -7.97 12.80 -2.27
N ILE A 317 -7.43 14.00 -2.51
CA ILE A 317 -8.24 15.23 -2.60
C ILE A 317 -9.25 15.12 -3.73
N THR A 318 -8.87 14.51 -4.87
CA THR A 318 -9.79 14.39 -6.01
C THR A 318 -10.96 13.46 -5.76
N MET A 319 -10.75 12.41 -4.95
CA MET A 319 -11.81 11.49 -4.53
C MET A 319 -12.71 12.09 -3.45
N MET A 320 -12.16 12.95 -2.59
CA MET A 320 -12.95 13.72 -1.60
C MET A 320 -13.68 14.92 -2.21
N GLY A 321 -13.28 15.33 -3.42
CA GLY A 321 -13.82 16.48 -4.13
C GLY A 321 -15.21 16.25 -4.75
N PRO A 322 -15.81 17.32 -5.29
CA PRO A 322 -17.12 17.26 -5.96
C PRO A 322 -17.09 16.37 -7.21
N ASP A 323 -18.26 16.03 -7.75
CA ASP A 323 -18.35 15.20 -8.96
C ASP A 323 -17.80 15.97 -10.17
N TRP A 324 -16.61 15.56 -10.61
CA TRP A 324 -15.85 16.14 -11.72
C TRP A 324 -15.31 15.01 -12.61
N PHE A 325 -14.93 15.37 -13.84
CA PHE A 325 -14.53 14.38 -14.85
C PHE A 325 -13.40 13.47 -14.35
N LEU A 326 -12.43 14.00 -13.61
CA LEU A 326 -11.27 13.27 -13.15
C LEU A 326 -11.63 12.23 -12.08
N ARG A 327 -12.45 12.59 -11.08
CA ARG A 327 -12.96 11.61 -10.10
C ARG A 327 -13.76 10.52 -10.78
N ASN A 328 -14.65 10.86 -11.70
CA ASN A 328 -15.44 9.86 -12.44
C ASN A 328 -14.53 8.92 -13.25
N ALA A 329 -13.46 9.44 -13.86
CA ALA A 329 -12.49 8.65 -14.60
C ALA A 329 -11.71 7.68 -13.68
N ILE A 330 -11.28 8.15 -12.50
CA ILE A 330 -10.58 7.33 -11.51
C ILE A 330 -11.52 6.28 -10.90
N GLU A 331 -12.75 6.65 -10.52
CA GLU A 331 -13.75 5.71 -9.99
C GLU A 331 -14.07 4.62 -11.02
N ARG A 332 -14.21 4.98 -12.30
CA ARG A 332 -14.44 4.00 -13.37
C ARG A 332 -13.24 3.07 -13.55
N ALA A 333 -12.02 3.60 -13.56
CA ALA A 333 -10.80 2.78 -13.62
C ALA A 333 -10.70 1.82 -12.43
N TYR A 334 -11.13 2.26 -11.24
CA TYR A 334 -11.17 1.42 -10.05
C TYR A 334 -12.24 0.31 -10.14
N ARG A 335 -13.44 0.62 -10.65
CA ARG A 335 -14.54 -0.35 -10.79
C ARG A 335 -14.28 -1.41 -11.86
N GLU A 336 -13.72 -1.03 -13.00
CA GLU A 336 -13.36 -1.98 -14.07
C GLU A 336 -12.23 -2.93 -13.62
N GLY A 337 -11.41 -2.47 -12.66
CA GLY A 337 -10.33 -3.25 -12.09
C GLY A 337 -9.22 -3.57 -13.10
N ILE A 338 -8.26 -4.39 -12.68
CA ILE A 338 -7.09 -4.71 -13.51
C ILE A 338 -7.46 -5.66 -14.65
N ARG A 339 -8.35 -6.63 -14.40
CA ARG A 339 -8.63 -7.74 -15.34
C ARG A 339 -9.29 -7.29 -16.64
N ASP A 340 -10.23 -6.35 -16.56
CA ASP A 340 -11.03 -5.88 -17.69
C ASP A 340 -10.65 -4.43 -18.07
N MET A 341 -9.36 -4.11 -17.96
CA MET A 341 -8.85 -2.76 -18.15
C MET A 341 -8.90 -2.29 -19.62
N ASN A 342 -9.58 -1.15 -19.86
CA ASN A 342 -9.57 -0.44 -21.14
C ASN A 342 -8.46 0.61 -21.20
N LEU A 343 -7.34 0.29 -21.85
CA LEU A 343 -6.19 1.19 -22.03
C LEU A 343 -6.54 2.49 -22.76
N THR A 344 -7.45 2.42 -23.74
CA THR A 344 -7.81 3.60 -24.55
C THR A 344 -8.53 4.63 -23.68
N PHE A 345 -9.39 4.16 -22.78
CA PHE A 345 -10.07 4.99 -21.80
C PHE A 345 -9.07 5.60 -20.81
N ILE A 346 -8.19 4.80 -20.21
CA ILE A 346 -7.15 5.29 -19.29
C ILE A 346 -6.29 6.35 -19.95
N PHE A 347 -5.88 6.14 -21.20
CA PHE A 347 -5.07 7.11 -21.91
C PHE A 347 -5.86 8.40 -22.21
N LYS A 348 -7.04 8.31 -22.83
CA LYS A 348 -7.77 9.48 -23.34
C LYS A 348 -8.46 10.29 -22.25
N GLU A 349 -9.11 9.63 -21.30
CA GLU A 349 -9.97 10.31 -20.31
C GLU A 349 -9.25 10.60 -19.00
N LEU A 350 -8.24 9.79 -18.63
CA LEU A 350 -7.51 9.96 -17.37
C LEU A 350 -6.12 10.59 -17.59
N ALA A 351 -5.26 9.99 -18.40
CA ALA A 351 -3.87 10.41 -18.50
C ALA A 351 -3.65 11.64 -19.38
N ALA A 352 -4.18 11.66 -20.60
CA ALA A 352 -3.98 12.73 -21.57
C ALA A 352 -4.35 14.14 -21.03
N PRO A 353 -5.53 14.39 -20.43
CA PRO A 353 -5.85 15.72 -19.92
C PRO A 353 -4.89 16.19 -18.83
N VAL A 354 -4.46 15.29 -17.95
CA VAL A 354 -3.52 15.59 -16.87
C VAL A 354 -2.12 15.86 -17.45
N ILE A 355 -1.61 14.99 -18.32
CA ILE A 355 -0.31 15.14 -18.98
C ILE A 355 -0.25 16.43 -19.79
N VAL A 356 -1.28 16.74 -20.57
CA VAL A 356 -1.35 17.99 -21.35
C VAL A 356 -1.39 19.20 -20.42
N SER A 357 -2.17 19.16 -19.34
CA SER A 357 -2.24 20.27 -18.39
C SER A 357 -0.89 20.54 -17.70
N PHE A 358 -0.20 19.51 -17.21
CA PHE A 358 1.12 19.65 -16.61
C PHE A 358 2.19 20.00 -17.64
N GLY A 359 2.12 19.42 -18.83
CA GLY A 359 3.01 19.73 -19.95
C GLY A 359 2.90 21.20 -20.36
N LEU A 360 1.69 21.75 -20.45
CA LEU A 360 1.47 23.18 -20.71
C LEU A 360 1.98 24.05 -19.54
N ALA A 361 1.72 23.63 -18.30
CA ALA A 361 2.21 24.34 -17.11
C ALA A 361 3.74 24.37 -17.03
N LEU A 362 4.43 23.36 -17.56
CA LEU A 362 5.89 23.30 -17.66
C LEU A 362 6.43 24.13 -18.84
N THR A 363 5.82 23.96 -20.01
CA THR A 363 6.34 24.52 -21.26
C THR A 363 6.06 26.01 -21.41
N VAL A 364 4.87 26.51 -21.04
CA VAL A 364 4.49 27.92 -21.27
C VAL A 364 5.42 28.88 -20.51
N PRO A 365 5.67 28.74 -19.20
CA PRO A 365 6.57 29.65 -18.49
C PRO A 365 8.02 29.52 -18.99
N TYR A 366 8.46 28.31 -19.37
CA TYR A 366 9.79 28.08 -19.92
C TYR A 366 9.99 28.82 -21.24
N VAL A 367 9.05 28.68 -22.18
CA VAL A 367 9.10 29.38 -23.48
C VAL A 367 9.09 30.90 -23.26
N CYS A 368 8.23 31.40 -22.37
CA CYS A 368 8.21 32.83 -22.02
C CYS A 368 9.55 33.31 -21.45
N ALA A 369 10.13 32.57 -20.49
CA ALA A 369 11.38 32.94 -19.82
C ALA A 369 12.60 32.91 -20.76
N TYR A 370 12.70 31.93 -21.65
CA TYR A 370 13.90 31.73 -22.47
C TYR A 370 13.77 32.20 -23.92
N SER A 371 12.55 32.44 -24.42
CA SER A 371 12.35 32.95 -25.79
C SER A 371 11.97 34.42 -25.80
N ILE A 372 11.08 34.86 -24.90
CA ILE A 372 10.54 36.23 -24.92
C ILE A 372 11.44 37.19 -24.13
N VAL A 373 11.84 36.84 -22.90
CA VAL A 373 12.64 37.73 -22.04
C VAL A 373 13.99 38.16 -22.68
N PRO A 374 14.74 37.29 -23.38
CA PRO A 374 16.01 37.70 -23.99
C PRO A 374 15.88 38.74 -25.10
N LEU A 375 14.68 38.93 -25.68
CA LEU A 375 14.43 39.98 -26.66
C LEU A 375 14.43 41.39 -26.03
N PHE A 376 14.12 41.49 -24.74
CA PHE A 376 14.00 42.76 -24.02
C PHE A 376 15.14 43.03 -23.04
N VAL A 377 15.77 41.98 -22.51
CA VAL A 377 16.78 42.08 -21.47
C VAL A 377 18.08 41.42 -21.92
N THR A 378 19.15 42.20 -22.04
CA THR A 378 20.49 41.73 -22.44
C THR A 378 21.31 41.20 -21.26
N ASN A 379 21.11 41.72 -20.05
CA ASN A 379 21.86 41.35 -18.85
C ASN A 379 21.58 39.91 -18.39
N LEU A 380 22.61 39.05 -18.34
CA LEU A 380 22.48 37.63 -17.99
C LEU A 380 21.96 37.39 -16.56
N GLN A 381 22.42 38.17 -15.58
CA GLN A 381 21.99 38.06 -14.18
C GLN A 381 20.50 38.40 -14.02
N LEU A 382 20.05 39.47 -14.69
CA LEU A 382 18.66 39.90 -14.66
C LEU A 382 17.75 38.88 -15.37
N ARG A 383 18.21 38.26 -16.46
CA ARG A 383 17.48 37.18 -17.15
C ARG A 383 17.28 35.96 -16.25
N ASN A 384 18.31 35.52 -15.53
CA ASN A 384 18.21 34.38 -14.61
C ASN A 384 17.27 34.68 -13.43
N PHE A 385 17.33 35.91 -12.90
CA PHE A 385 16.40 36.37 -11.87
C PHE A 385 14.95 36.37 -12.36
N ILE A 386 14.69 36.92 -13.55
CA ILE A 386 13.37 36.95 -14.16
C ILE A 386 12.87 35.54 -14.44
N ALA A 387 13.68 34.67 -15.05
CA ALA A 387 13.29 33.29 -15.38
C ALA A 387 12.80 32.52 -14.14
N ARG A 388 13.49 32.71 -13.02
CA ARG A 388 13.19 32.02 -11.77
C ARG A 388 11.94 32.53 -11.05
N ARG A 389 11.59 33.81 -11.22
CA ARG A 389 10.39 34.41 -10.61
C ARG A 389 9.17 34.37 -11.52
N LEU A 390 9.39 34.43 -12.83
CA LEU A 390 8.34 34.38 -13.85
C LEU A 390 7.61 33.04 -13.81
N TYR A 391 8.35 31.95 -13.57
CA TYR A 391 7.81 30.61 -13.49
C TYR A 391 6.71 30.46 -12.41
N PRO A 392 6.98 30.71 -11.11
CA PRO A 392 5.93 30.66 -10.08
C PRO A 392 4.87 31.76 -10.27
N PHE A 393 5.21 32.92 -10.82
CA PHE A 393 4.25 34.00 -11.05
C PHE A 393 3.18 33.62 -12.08
N MET A 394 3.58 33.09 -13.24
CA MET A 394 2.65 32.67 -14.30
C MET A 394 1.70 31.57 -13.82
N LEU A 395 2.21 30.61 -13.05
CA LEU A 395 1.39 29.54 -12.49
C LEU A 395 0.47 30.02 -11.37
N LEU A 396 0.91 30.99 -10.55
CA LEU A 396 0.04 31.62 -9.56
C LEU A 396 -1.13 32.34 -10.24
N VAL A 397 -0.86 33.14 -11.28
CA VAL A 397 -1.89 33.85 -12.04
C VAL A 397 -2.84 32.87 -12.71
N GLY A 398 -2.32 31.82 -13.35
CA GLY A 398 -3.13 30.76 -13.94
C GLY A 398 -4.00 30.03 -12.91
N GLY A 399 -3.44 29.71 -11.74
CA GLY A 399 -4.17 29.09 -10.64
C GLY A 399 -5.30 29.97 -10.11
N ILE A 400 -5.05 31.26 -9.90
CA ILE A 400 -6.08 32.24 -9.50
C ILE A 400 -7.18 32.31 -10.56
N ALA A 401 -6.83 32.37 -11.85
CA ALA A 401 -7.81 32.38 -12.93
C ALA A 401 -8.71 31.12 -12.95
N VAL A 402 -8.13 29.95 -12.72
CA VAL A 402 -8.88 28.67 -12.60
C VAL A 402 -9.83 28.70 -11.40
N VAL A 403 -9.36 29.16 -10.23
CA VAL A 403 -10.18 29.27 -9.02
C VAL A 403 -11.34 30.25 -9.25
N VAL A 404 -11.07 31.43 -9.82
CA VAL A 404 -12.12 32.42 -10.13
C VAL A 404 -13.13 31.83 -11.11
N HIS A 405 -12.68 31.15 -12.17
CA HIS A 405 -13.57 30.49 -13.12
C HIS A 405 -14.45 29.43 -12.43
N PHE A 406 -13.86 28.61 -11.56
CA PHE A 406 -14.59 27.62 -10.78
C PHE A 406 -15.63 28.27 -9.87
N GLN A 407 -15.26 29.32 -9.14
CA GLN A 407 -16.18 30.05 -8.26
C GLN A 407 -17.36 30.65 -9.02
N ILE A 408 -17.12 31.31 -10.17
CA ILE A 408 -18.18 31.84 -11.04
C ILE A 408 -19.15 30.72 -11.44
N ARG A 409 -18.63 29.54 -11.80
CA ARG A 409 -19.47 28.40 -12.16
C ARG A 409 -20.30 27.89 -10.98
N GLN A 410 -19.73 27.82 -9.78
CA GLN A 410 -20.47 27.43 -8.58
C GLN A 410 -21.56 28.45 -8.23
N PHE A 411 -21.25 29.75 -8.27
CA PHE A 411 -22.24 30.80 -8.06
C PHE A 411 -23.37 30.75 -9.08
N ARG A 412 -23.07 30.48 -10.35
CA ARG A 412 -24.09 30.32 -11.39
C ARG A 412 -25.00 29.12 -11.11
N LYS A 413 -24.44 27.97 -10.74
CA LYS A 413 -25.23 26.79 -10.37
C LYS A 413 -26.11 27.06 -9.14
N LEU A 414 -25.56 27.71 -8.12
CA LEU A 414 -26.30 28.07 -6.91
C LEU A 414 -27.44 29.05 -7.23
N TYR A 415 -27.15 30.05 -8.07
CA TYR A 415 -28.17 31.01 -8.53
C TYR A 415 -29.29 30.32 -9.31
N GLU A 416 -28.96 29.42 -10.25
CA GLU A 416 -29.94 28.65 -11.01
C GLU A 416 -30.76 27.74 -10.09
N HIS A 417 -30.15 27.11 -9.08
CA HIS A 417 -30.85 26.30 -8.07
C HIS A 417 -31.85 27.14 -7.26
N ILE A 418 -31.39 28.26 -6.68
CA ILE A 418 -32.26 29.17 -5.91
C ILE A 418 -33.39 29.72 -6.78
N LYS A 419 -33.12 30.05 -8.04
CA LYS A 419 -34.13 30.51 -9.00
C LYS A 419 -35.17 29.43 -9.26
N ASN A 420 -34.75 28.21 -9.55
CA ASN A 420 -35.66 27.11 -9.85
C ASN A 420 -36.53 26.76 -8.64
N ASP A 421 -35.97 26.79 -7.43
CA ASP A 421 -36.72 26.57 -6.18
C ASP A 421 -37.75 27.68 -5.92
N LYS A 422 -37.33 28.94 -6.05
CA LYS A 422 -38.20 30.09 -5.76
C LYS A 422 -39.34 30.24 -6.76
N TYR A 423 -39.07 29.97 -8.04
CA TYR A 423 -40.07 30.11 -9.11
C TYR A 423 -40.72 28.77 -9.49
N LEU A 424 -40.40 27.67 -8.78
CA LEU A 424 -40.90 26.32 -9.03
C LEU A 424 -40.77 25.88 -10.50
N VAL A 425 -39.77 26.42 -11.21
CA VAL A 425 -39.62 26.23 -12.66
C VAL A 425 -39.24 24.78 -12.92
N GLY A 426 -40.12 24.05 -13.61
CA GLY A 426 -39.94 22.64 -13.93
C GLY A 426 -40.64 21.66 -12.97
N GLN A 427 -41.28 22.14 -11.90
CA GLN A 427 -42.12 21.29 -11.06
C GLN A 427 -43.56 21.27 -11.59
N ARG A 428 -44.02 20.08 -12.00
CA ARG A 428 -45.43 19.86 -12.37
C ARG A 428 -46.22 19.56 -11.10
N LEU A 429 -47.28 20.32 -10.83
CA LEU A 429 -48.18 20.06 -9.71
C LEU A 429 -48.83 18.68 -9.87
N VAL A 430 -48.47 17.73 -9.00
CA VAL A 430 -48.95 16.33 -9.06
C VAL A 430 -50.44 16.21 -8.66
N ASN A 431 -51.04 17.26 -8.08
CA ASN A 431 -52.43 17.28 -7.60
C ASN A 431 -53.34 18.32 -8.28
N TYR A 432 -53.01 18.81 -9.48
CA TYR A 432 -53.87 19.79 -10.17
C TYR A 432 -54.99 19.12 -10.98
N ASP A 433 -56.01 18.61 -10.28
CA ASP A 433 -57.20 17.99 -10.87
C ASP A 433 -58.28 19.05 -11.16
N HIS A 434 -58.13 19.84 -12.23
CA HIS A 434 -59.10 20.90 -12.58
C HIS A 434 -60.49 20.35 -12.97
N ARG A 435 -60.65 19.02 -13.10
CA ARG A 435 -61.86 18.34 -13.57
C ARG A 435 -62.88 18.00 -12.48
N LYS A 436 -62.53 18.00 -11.19
CA LYS A 436 -63.49 17.67 -10.10
C LYS A 436 -64.42 18.81 -9.70
N SER A 437 -64.12 20.06 -10.07
CA SER A 437 -64.96 21.22 -9.75
C SER A 437 -66.23 21.36 -10.62
N LYS A 438 -66.42 20.53 -11.64
CA LYS A 438 -67.59 20.57 -12.55
C LYS A 438 -68.45 19.30 -12.46
N THR A 439 -68.75 18.82 -11.25
CA THR A 439 -69.86 17.87 -11.07
C THR A 439 -71.03 18.65 -10.44
N PRO A 440 -72.08 18.99 -11.21
CA PRO A 440 -73.23 19.70 -10.68
C PRO A 440 -74.03 18.83 -9.69
N GLN A 441 -74.32 19.39 -8.52
CA GLN A 441 -75.44 18.98 -7.67
C GLN A 441 -76.76 19.24 -8.41
N VAL A 442 -77.18 18.31 -9.27
CA VAL A 442 -78.57 18.26 -9.78
C VAL A 442 -79.00 16.80 -9.86
N GLN A 443 -79.27 16.21 -8.70
CA GLN A 443 -80.11 15.01 -8.54
C GLN A 443 -80.65 15.01 -7.10
N ALA A 444 -81.45 16.03 -6.79
CA ALA A 444 -82.28 16.09 -5.58
C ALA A 444 -83.35 17.19 -5.72
N ALA A 445 -84.33 17.01 -6.61
CA ALA A 445 -85.64 17.66 -6.52
C ALA A 445 -86.63 17.09 -7.57
N ALA A 446 -87.72 16.49 -7.06
CA ALA A 446 -89.06 16.29 -7.64
C ALA A 446 -89.21 15.26 -8.79
N THR A 447 -89.92 14.13 -8.62
CA THR A 447 -91.41 13.96 -8.60
C THR A 447 -92.12 14.64 -9.76
#